data_AF-B1LT00-F1
#
_entry.id   AF-B1LT00-F1
#
_cell.length_a   1.000
_cell.length_b   1.000
_cell.length_c   1.000
_cell.angle_alpha   90.00
_cell.angle_beta   90.00
_cell.angle_gamma   90.00
#
_symmetry.space_group_name_H-M   'P 1'
#
loop_
_entity.id
_entity.type
_entity.pdbx_description
1 polymer ?
#
loop_
_entity_poly.entity_id
_entity_poly.type
_entity_poly.pdbx_seq_one_letter_code
_entity_poly.pdbx_strand_id
1 'polypeptide(L)'
;MQLPTNDEHHPVAARFRDFIQHAPFPCVGAKSALSRGQMKIVVARDITSDRDDTRIYPALLAFICRYRAQPSLFQSFAVLFEGPRTLTEEAFEAALWRRVQSLSDTDQRLGQAYDPRVAADPDDPHFSLSLGGQGFFLVGLHPGASRRARRFETPALVFNLHDQFERLRAEGRYERLRTAIVDRDAAWTGTINPMLAQHGESSAARQFSGRAVPDDWACPFRRGEAPPTWDAQQVAADLASGAFVVRQMDS
;
A
#
# COMPACT_ATOMS: atom_id res chain seq x y z
N MET A 1 6.40 -16.97 -16.56
CA MET A 1 5.87 -15.96 -15.62
C MET A 1 5.61 -14.68 -16.41
N GLN A 2 4.35 -14.33 -16.68
CA GLN A 2 4.07 -13.02 -17.28
C GLN A 2 4.52 -11.96 -16.27
N LEU A 3 5.40 -11.06 -16.70
CA LEU A 3 5.84 -9.94 -15.88
C LEU A 3 4.59 -9.14 -15.45
N PRO A 4 4.52 -8.65 -14.20
CA PRO A 4 3.38 -7.87 -13.74
C PRO A 4 3.20 -6.62 -14.62
N THR A 5 2.02 -6.50 -15.22
CA THR A 5 1.68 -5.43 -16.16
C THR A 5 1.34 -4.14 -15.39
N ASN A 6 1.81 -3.00 -15.90
CA ASN A 6 1.32 -1.70 -15.47
C ASN A 6 0.00 -1.43 -16.20
N ASP A 7 -1.11 -1.43 -15.47
CA ASP A 7 -2.46 -1.32 -16.01
C ASP A 7 -2.87 0.15 -16.26
N GLU A 8 -1.90 1.01 -16.57
CA GLU A 8 -2.09 2.47 -16.69
C GLU A 8 -3.03 2.88 -17.84
N HIS A 9 -3.21 2.02 -18.83
CA HIS A 9 -4.11 2.24 -19.96
C HIS A 9 -5.52 1.71 -19.68
N HIS A 10 -5.75 1.06 -18.54
CA HIS A 10 -7.07 0.57 -18.17
C HIS A 10 -8.06 1.73 -17.96
N PRO A 11 -9.35 1.61 -18.34
CA PRO A 11 -10.32 2.70 -18.18
C PRO A 11 -10.48 3.20 -16.74
N VAL A 12 -10.44 2.32 -15.74
CA VAL A 12 -10.46 2.70 -14.31
C VAL A 12 -9.20 3.49 -13.93
N ALA A 13 -8.04 3.12 -14.46
CA ALA A 13 -6.79 3.84 -14.21
C ALA A 13 -6.81 5.24 -14.81
N ALA A 14 -7.38 5.42 -16.00
CA ALA A 14 -7.58 6.74 -16.60
C ALA A 14 -8.45 7.63 -15.70
N ARG A 15 -9.62 7.14 -15.25
CA ARG A 15 -10.51 7.89 -14.36
C ARG A 15 -9.88 8.18 -12.98
N PHE A 16 -9.05 7.27 -12.47
CA PHE A 16 -8.30 7.49 -11.24
C PHE A 16 -7.26 8.61 -11.39
N ARG A 17 -6.57 8.68 -12.53
CA ARG A 17 -5.65 9.79 -12.82
C ARG A 17 -6.40 11.11 -12.93
N ASP A 18 -7.52 11.14 -13.64
CA ASP A 18 -8.35 12.34 -13.78
C ASP A 18 -8.84 12.83 -12.40
N PHE A 19 -9.28 11.89 -11.54
CA PHE A 19 -9.68 12.18 -10.17
C PHE A 19 -8.56 12.85 -9.35
N ILE A 20 -7.32 12.34 -9.43
CA ILE A 20 -6.18 12.93 -8.72
C ILE A 20 -5.77 14.27 -9.34
N GLN A 21 -5.81 14.40 -10.67
CA GLN A 21 -5.45 15.64 -11.38
C GLN A 21 -6.46 16.76 -11.14
N HIS A 22 -7.70 16.42 -10.80
CA HIS A 22 -8.75 17.37 -10.48
C HIS A 22 -8.24 18.45 -9.50
N ALA A 23 -8.43 19.73 -9.86
CA ALA A 23 -7.78 20.84 -9.16
C ALA A 23 -8.08 20.85 -7.64
N PRO A 24 -9.34 20.64 -7.20
CA PRO A 24 -9.68 20.45 -5.79
C PRO A 24 -9.03 19.28 -5.04
N PHE A 25 -8.45 18.27 -5.71
CA PHE A 25 -7.84 17.14 -5.02
C PHE A 25 -6.61 17.57 -4.18
N PRO A 26 -6.55 17.24 -2.87
CA PRO A 26 -5.69 17.95 -1.92
C PRO A 26 -4.29 17.32 -1.81
N CYS A 27 -4.15 16.05 -2.17
CA CYS A 27 -2.88 15.33 -2.03
C CYS A 27 -1.90 15.74 -3.12
N VAL A 28 -1.08 16.74 -2.81
CA VAL A 28 0.02 17.23 -3.65
C VAL A 28 1.08 16.16 -3.93
N GLY A 29 1.26 15.19 -3.02
CA GLY A 29 2.16 14.04 -3.23
C GLY A 29 1.67 13.15 -4.38
N ALA A 30 0.39 12.79 -4.39
CA ALA A 30 -0.20 11.99 -5.46
C ALA A 30 -0.21 12.74 -6.81
N LYS A 31 -0.48 14.05 -6.80
CA LYS A 31 -0.35 14.90 -8.01
C LYS A 31 1.08 14.90 -8.56
N SER A 32 2.08 14.99 -7.68
CA SER A 32 3.50 14.94 -8.06
C SER A 32 3.89 13.56 -8.60
N ALA A 33 3.38 12.49 -7.99
CA ALA A 33 3.62 11.12 -8.46
C ALA A 33 3.08 10.91 -9.88
N LEU A 34 1.88 11.42 -10.17
CA LEU A 34 1.30 11.34 -11.51
C LEU A 34 2.04 12.19 -12.55
N SER A 35 2.31 13.46 -12.25
CA SER A 35 2.94 14.37 -13.21
C SER A 35 4.36 13.94 -13.61
N ARG A 36 5.03 13.16 -12.75
CA ARG A 36 6.37 12.60 -12.98
C ARG A 36 6.37 11.17 -13.52
N GLY A 37 5.21 10.56 -13.76
CA GLY A 37 5.12 9.16 -14.21
C GLY A 37 5.58 8.14 -13.16
N GLN A 38 5.56 8.52 -11.88
CA GLN A 38 6.06 7.77 -10.73
C GLN A 38 4.97 6.98 -9.98
N MET A 39 3.75 6.94 -10.51
CA MET A 39 2.68 6.08 -10.02
C MET A 39 2.58 4.82 -10.88
N LYS A 40 2.70 3.65 -10.27
CA LYS A 40 2.42 2.36 -10.92
C LYS A 40 1.04 1.87 -10.52
N ILE A 41 0.28 1.39 -11.49
CA ILE A 41 -1.13 1.03 -11.30
C ILE A 41 -1.33 -0.43 -11.66
N VAL A 42 -2.04 -1.15 -10.79
CA VAL A 42 -2.57 -2.49 -11.03
C VAL A 42 -4.07 -2.44 -10.87
N VAL A 43 -4.82 -2.99 -11.81
CA VAL A 43 -6.28 -3.11 -11.73
C VAL A 43 -6.63 -4.54 -11.35
N ALA A 44 -7.30 -4.73 -10.22
CA ALA A 44 -7.81 -5.98 -9.69
C ALA A 44 -9.35 -6.00 -9.74
N ARG A 45 -9.96 -7.18 -9.56
CA ARG A 45 -11.42 -7.31 -9.71
C ARG A 45 -12.17 -6.91 -8.44
N ASP A 46 -11.92 -7.62 -7.34
CA ASP A 46 -12.74 -7.55 -6.14
C ASP A 46 -11.88 -7.42 -4.88
N ILE A 47 -12.02 -6.30 -4.14
CA ILE A 47 -11.27 -6.06 -2.90
C ILE A 47 -11.62 -7.06 -1.78
N THR A 48 -12.77 -7.72 -1.86
CA THR A 48 -13.22 -8.70 -0.88
C THR A 48 -12.65 -10.10 -1.13
N SER A 49 -11.95 -10.31 -2.25
CA SER A 49 -11.34 -11.58 -2.67
C SER A 49 -9.81 -11.49 -2.75
N ASP A 50 -9.13 -12.59 -2.43
CA ASP A 50 -7.67 -12.76 -2.50
C ASP A 50 -7.15 -13.28 -3.84
N ARG A 51 -8.04 -13.56 -4.79
CA ARG A 51 -7.67 -14.14 -6.08
C ARG A 51 -6.61 -13.33 -6.83
N ASP A 52 -6.71 -12.00 -6.77
CA ASP A 52 -5.78 -11.09 -7.43
C ASP A 52 -4.51 -10.81 -6.60
N ASP A 53 -4.42 -11.25 -5.34
CA ASP A 53 -3.24 -11.00 -4.49
C ASP A 53 -1.98 -11.65 -5.09
N THR A 54 -2.14 -12.80 -5.73
CA THR A 54 -1.09 -13.52 -6.47
C THR A 54 -0.49 -12.71 -7.63
N ARG A 55 -1.21 -11.69 -8.11
CA ARG A 55 -0.73 -10.73 -9.13
C ARG A 55 -0.29 -9.41 -8.50
N ILE A 56 -1.03 -8.92 -7.50
CA ILE A 56 -0.72 -7.67 -6.78
C ILE A 56 0.65 -7.77 -6.11
N TYR A 57 0.92 -8.86 -5.40
CA TYR A 57 2.14 -8.99 -4.61
C TYR A 57 3.43 -9.00 -5.46
N PRO A 58 3.56 -9.80 -6.54
CA PRO A 58 4.70 -9.70 -7.44
C PRO A 58 4.85 -8.32 -8.11
N ALA A 59 3.73 -7.64 -8.42
CA ALA A 59 3.77 -6.28 -8.95
C ALA A 59 4.31 -5.27 -7.94
N LEU A 60 3.93 -5.41 -6.67
CA LEU A 60 4.46 -4.62 -5.55
C LEU A 60 5.97 -4.87 -5.37
N LEU A 61 6.42 -6.12 -5.41
CA LEU A 61 7.85 -6.44 -5.36
C LEU A 61 8.62 -5.84 -6.53
N ALA A 62 8.07 -5.90 -7.75
CA ALA A 62 8.67 -5.25 -8.91
C ALA A 62 8.76 -3.71 -8.75
N PHE A 63 7.74 -3.08 -8.14
CA PHE A 63 7.78 -1.67 -7.77
C PHE A 63 8.89 -1.38 -6.75
N ILE A 64 9.01 -2.19 -5.69
CA ILE A 64 10.06 -2.06 -4.67
C ILE A 64 11.46 -2.21 -5.28
N CYS A 65 11.69 -3.20 -6.14
CA CYS A 65 12.97 -3.40 -6.81
C CYS A 65 13.36 -2.19 -7.67
N ARG A 66 12.41 -1.61 -8.42
CA ARG A 66 12.64 -0.39 -9.21
C ARG A 66 12.96 0.81 -8.32
N TYR A 67 12.24 0.97 -7.21
CA TYR A 67 12.52 2.02 -6.23
C TYR A 67 13.94 1.90 -5.66
N ARG A 68 14.37 0.70 -5.27
CA ARG A 68 15.73 0.45 -4.75
C ARG A 68 16.81 0.78 -5.79
N ALA A 69 16.57 0.47 -7.05
CA ALA A 69 17.49 0.78 -8.14
C ALA A 69 17.58 2.29 -8.43
N GLN A 70 16.48 3.03 -8.29
CA GLN A 70 16.43 4.47 -8.52
C GLN A 70 15.54 5.18 -7.48
N PRO A 71 16.08 5.45 -6.28
CA PRO A 71 15.31 6.08 -5.22
C PRO A 71 15.00 7.54 -5.57
N SER A 72 13.73 7.90 -5.54
CA SER A 72 13.29 9.27 -5.82
C SER A 72 11.99 9.58 -5.08
N LEU A 73 11.78 10.84 -4.72
CA LEU A 73 10.53 11.28 -4.08
C LEU A 73 9.32 11.15 -5.00
N PHE A 74 8.16 10.96 -4.38
CA PHE A 74 6.81 10.84 -4.97
C PHE A 74 6.58 9.61 -5.86
N GLN A 75 7.11 8.45 -5.47
CA GLN A 75 6.73 7.14 -6.02
C GLN A 75 5.58 6.51 -5.22
N SER A 76 4.57 5.99 -5.92
CA SER A 76 3.43 5.30 -5.31
C SER A 76 3.03 4.08 -6.13
N PHE A 77 2.50 3.06 -5.47
CA PHE A 77 1.89 1.90 -6.10
C PHE A 77 0.40 1.87 -5.78
N ALA A 78 -0.45 1.89 -6.80
CA ALA A 78 -1.90 1.92 -6.65
C ALA A 78 -2.52 0.61 -7.13
N VAL A 79 -3.36 0.01 -6.30
CA VAL A 79 -4.24 -1.10 -6.67
C VAL A 79 -5.66 -0.58 -6.75
N LEU A 80 -6.26 -0.65 -7.94
CA LEU A 80 -7.63 -0.22 -8.19
C LEU A 80 -8.49 -1.47 -8.34
N PHE A 81 -9.56 -1.57 -7.56
CA PHE A 81 -10.49 -2.69 -7.63
C PHE A 81 -11.73 -2.28 -8.43
N GLU A 82 -12.22 -3.12 -9.32
CA GLU A 82 -13.41 -2.83 -10.12
C GLU A 82 -14.70 -2.79 -9.26
N GLY A 83 -14.68 -3.49 -8.12
CA GLY A 83 -15.72 -3.43 -7.11
C GLY A 83 -15.39 -4.24 -5.84
N PRO A 84 -16.42 -4.53 -5.00
CA PRO A 84 -17.76 -3.94 -5.03
C PRO A 84 -17.74 -2.42 -4.77
N ARG A 85 -18.67 -1.68 -5.36
CA ARG A 85 -18.76 -0.20 -5.27
C ARG A 85 -19.68 0.31 -4.17
N THR A 86 -20.38 -0.60 -3.50
CA THR A 86 -21.46 -0.32 -2.54
C THR A 86 -21.07 -0.61 -1.09
N LEU A 87 -19.78 -0.79 -0.81
CA LEU A 87 -19.30 -1.04 0.55
C LEU A 87 -19.53 0.19 1.44
N THR A 88 -19.99 -0.04 2.67
CA THR A 88 -19.90 0.94 3.76
C THR A 88 -18.44 1.18 4.14
N GLU A 89 -18.16 2.20 4.95
CA GLU A 89 -16.80 2.46 5.43
C GLU A 89 -16.25 1.28 6.25
N GLU A 90 -17.07 0.66 7.10
CA GLU A 90 -16.68 -0.50 7.90
C GLU A 90 -16.39 -1.73 7.03
N ALA A 91 -17.25 -1.97 6.03
CA ALA A 91 -17.07 -3.11 5.12
C ALA A 91 -15.83 -2.92 4.23
N PHE A 92 -15.55 -1.69 3.79
CA PHE A 92 -14.32 -1.35 3.07
C PHE A 92 -13.08 -1.51 3.96
N GLU A 93 -13.11 -1.01 5.19
CA GLU A 93 -12.02 -1.16 6.16
C GLU A 93 -11.70 -2.65 6.42
N ALA A 94 -12.73 -3.47 6.64
CA ALA A 94 -12.57 -4.91 6.81
C ALA A 94 -11.99 -5.59 5.55
N ALA A 95 -12.39 -5.17 4.35
CA ALA A 95 -11.83 -5.69 3.11
C ALA A 95 -10.35 -5.27 2.92
N LEU A 96 -10.04 -3.99 3.17
CA LEU A 96 -8.67 -3.46 3.16
C LEU A 96 -7.75 -4.27 4.07
N TRP A 97 -8.14 -4.47 5.32
CA TRP A 97 -7.31 -5.21 6.26
C TRP A 97 -7.16 -6.69 5.90
N ARG A 98 -8.18 -7.34 5.32
CA ARG A 98 -8.05 -8.70 4.77
C ARG A 98 -7.05 -8.77 3.61
N ARG A 99 -7.02 -7.76 2.72
CA ARG A 99 -6.00 -7.68 1.65
C ARG A 99 -4.61 -7.48 2.25
N VAL A 100 -4.47 -6.54 3.17
CA VAL A 100 -3.18 -6.27 3.85
C VAL A 100 -2.66 -7.52 4.57
N GLN A 101 -3.52 -8.23 5.30
CA GLN A 101 -3.17 -9.49 5.96
C GLN A 101 -2.69 -10.53 4.95
N SER A 102 -3.45 -10.76 3.88
CA SER A 102 -3.08 -11.75 2.85
C SER A 102 -1.75 -11.45 2.15
N LEU A 103 -1.49 -10.16 1.85
CA LEU A 103 -0.22 -9.72 1.29
C LEU A 103 0.93 -9.90 2.30
N SER A 104 0.71 -9.56 3.58
CA SER A 104 1.71 -9.74 4.64
C SER A 104 2.00 -11.22 4.91
N ASP A 105 1.00 -12.08 4.91
CA ASP A 105 1.18 -13.53 5.09
C ASP A 105 1.99 -14.10 3.91
N THR A 106 1.75 -13.59 2.70
CA THR A 106 2.54 -13.96 1.51
C THR A 106 3.98 -13.48 1.63
N ASP A 107 4.19 -12.25 2.09
CA ASP A 107 5.51 -11.65 2.33
C ASP A 107 6.35 -12.49 3.30
N GLN A 108 5.73 -12.85 4.43
CA GLN A 108 6.35 -13.68 5.45
C GLN A 108 6.60 -15.11 4.96
N ARG A 109 5.64 -15.72 4.26
CA ARG A 109 5.80 -17.06 3.67
C ARG A 109 6.96 -17.12 2.67
N LEU A 110 7.28 -16.01 2.02
CA LEU A 110 8.40 -15.86 1.09
C LEU A 110 9.71 -15.43 1.78
N GLY A 111 9.74 -15.39 3.11
CA GLY A 111 10.92 -15.08 3.91
C GLY A 111 11.38 -13.63 3.82
N GLN A 112 10.51 -12.69 3.43
CA GLN A 112 10.86 -11.29 3.40
C GLN A 112 11.02 -10.74 4.83
N ALA A 113 12.12 -10.02 5.06
CA ALA A 113 12.31 -9.30 6.30
C ALA A 113 11.36 -8.10 6.38
N TYR A 114 10.92 -7.76 7.59
CA TYR A 114 10.29 -6.46 7.82
C TYR A 114 11.31 -5.34 7.63
N ASP A 115 10.85 -4.18 7.23
CA ASP A 115 11.65 -2.97 7.22
C ASP A 115 12.05 -2.60 8.68
N PRO A 116 13.35 -2.60 9.02
CA PRO A 116 13.80 -2.32 10.38
C PRO A 116 13.60 -0.87 10.81
N ARG A 117 13.21 0.03 9.90
CA ARG A 117 12.99 1.46 10.16
C ARG A 117 11.62 1.76 10.76
N VAL A 118 10.70 0.80 10.78
CA VAL A 118 9.31 1.00 11.21
C VAL A 118 8.89 -0.08 12.21
N ALA A 119 7.97 0.26 13.11
CA ALA A 119 7.43 -0.70 14.05
C ALA A 119 6.47 -1.67 13.35
N ALA A 120 6.46 -2.93 13.80
CA ALA A 120 5.60 -3.97 13.24
C ALA A 120 4.27 -4.15 13.99
N ASP A 121 4.21 -3.67 15.23
CA ASP A 121 3.01 -3.69 16.06
C ASP A 121 2.03 -2.61 15.57
N PRO A 122 0.81 -2.95 15.13
CA PRO A 122 -0.16 -1.99 14.65
C PRO A 122 -0.68 -1.00 15.71
N ASP A 123 -0.41 -1.23 17.00
CA ASP A 123 -0.76 -0.28 18.06
C ASP A 123 0.40 0.70 18.38
N ASP A 124 1.58 0.48 17.83
CA ASP A 124 2.75 1.36 17.99
C ASP A 124 2.57 2.69 17.21
N PRO A 125 2.85 3.86 17.80
CA PRO A 125 2.79 5.15 17.09
C PRO A 125 3.73 5.27 15.88
N HIS A 126 4.78 4.46 15.81
CA HIS A 126 5.72 4.35 14.71
C HIS A 126 5.41 3.18 13.76
N PHE A 127 4.23 2.57 13.88
CA PHE A 127 3.78 1.52 12.98
C PHE A 127 3.75 1.98 11.52
N SER A 128 4.24 1.12 10.63
CA SER A 128 4.01 1.22 9.20
C SER A 128 3.96 -0.19 8.62
N LEU A 129 2.99 -0.46 7.74
CA LEU A 129 2.93 -1.72 7.00
C LEU A 129 4.23 -1.93 6.23
N SER A 130 4.98 -3.00 6.50
CA SER A 130 6.12 -3.40 5.68
C SER A 130 5.79 -4.59 4.78
N LEU A 131 6.18 -4.47 3.52
CA LEU A 131 6.13 -5.53 2.51
C LEU A 131 7.43 -5.49 1.69
N GLY A 132 8.01 -6.64 1.38
CA GLY A 132 9.24 -6.77 0.61
C GLY A 132 10.43 -6.04 1.24
N GLY A 133 10.44 -5.89 2.57
CA GLY A 133 11.43 -5.12 3.32
C GLY A 133 11.38 -3.61 3.08
N GLN A 134 10.22 -3.04 2.76
CA GLN A 134 9.98 -1.60 2.73
C GLN A 134 8.70 -1.25 3.48
N GLY A 135 8.77 -0.21 4.33
CA GLY A 135 7.61 0.37 5.00
C GLY A 135 6.74 1.20 4.05
N PHE A 136 5.43 1.17 4.28
CA PHE A 136 4.41 1.85 3.50
C PHE A 136 3.38 2.54 4.39
N PHE A 137 3.00 3.75 3.96
CA PHE A 137 1.78 4.42 4.39
C PHE A 137 0.66 4.13 3.36
N LEU A 138 -0.37 3.42 3.80
CA LEU A 138 -1.48 3.01 2.96
C LEU A 138 -2.59 4.06 2.95
N VAL A 139 -3.13 4.33 1.78
CA VAL A 139 -4.27 5.24 1.59
C VAL A 139 -5.39 4.47 0.88
N GLY A 140 -6.45 4.17 1.61
CA GLY A 140 -7.69 3.61 1.08
C GLY A 140 -8.62 4.69 0.53
N LEU A 141 -9.27 4.40 -0.60
CA LEU A 141 -10.34 5.20 -1.19
C LEU A 141 -11.50 4.28 -1.58
N HIS A 142 -12.75 4.74 -1.43
CA HIS A 142 -13.92 4.00 -1.91
C HIS A 142 -15.13 4.93 -2.09
N PRO A 143 -16.17 4.53 -2.84
CA PRO A 143 -17.30 5.41 -3.18
C PRO A 143 -18.07 5.91 -1.95
N GLY A 144 -18.16 5.07 -0.93
CA GLY A 144 -18.89 5.34 0.31
C GLY A 144 -18.11 6.12 1.37
N ALA A 145 -16.88 6.58 1.08
CA ALA A 145 -16.05 7.26 2.09
C ALA A 145 -16.71 8.55 2.59
N SER A 146 -16.75 8.80 3.88
CA SER A 146 -17.28 10.04 4.45
C SER A 146 -16.51 11.26 3.94
N ARG A 147 -15.18 11.14 3.83
CA ARG A 147 -14.26 12.17 3.34
C ARG A 147 -14.26 12.28 1.81
N ARG A 148 -14.57 13.46 1.28
CA ARG A 148 -14.61 13.71 -0.18
C ARG A 148 -13.28 13.38 -0.87
N ALA A 149 -12.15 13.70 -0.25
CA ALA A 149 -10.82 13.34 -0.77
C ALA A 149 -10.54 11.83 -0.85
N ARG A 150 -11.36 11.00 -0.19
CA ARG A 150 -11.28 9.53 -0.21
C ARG A 150 -12.39 8.89 -1.07
N ARG A 151 -13.28 9.69 -1.69
CA ARG A 151 -14.38 9.20 -2.55
C ARG A 151 -13.93 9.04 -4.00
N PHE A 152 -13.34 7.89 -4.30
CA PHE A 152 -13.14 7.46 -5.69
C PHE A 152 -14.26 6.50 -6.13
N GLU A 153 -14.60 6.44 -7.42
CA GLU A 153 -15.74 5.69 -7.96
C GLU A 153 -15.67 4.18 -7.79
N THR A 154 -14.50 3.63 -7.45
CA THR A 154 -14.32 2.23 -7.06
C THR A 154 -13.33 2.12 -5.90
N PRO A 155 -13.25 0.98 -5.19
CA PRO A 155 -12.26 0.79 -4.13
C PRO A 155 -10.82 0.89 -4.66
N ALA A 156 -9.94 1.56 -3.93
CA ALA A 156 -8.53 1.68 -4.26
C ALA A 156 -7.65 1.64 -3.02
N LEU A 157 -6.47 1.05 -3.16
CA LEU A 157 -5.42 1.01 -2.15
C LEU A 157 -4.14 1.62 -2.74
N VAL A 158 -3.64 2.70 -2.14
CA VAL A 158 -2.42 3.37 -2.59
C VAL A 158 -1.32 3.22 -1.55
N PHE A 159 -0.25 2.52 -1.93
CA PHE A 159 0.93 2.26 -1.14
C PHE A 159 1.96 3.35 -1.39
N ASN A 160 2.29 4.14 -0.36
CA ASN A 160 3.30 5.19 -0.43
C ASN A 160 4.50 4.79 0.43
N LEU A 161 5.71 4.79 -0.13
CA LEU A 161 6.90 4.38 0.61
C LEU A 161 7.17 5.30 1.81
N HIS A 162 7.38 4.69 2.97
CA HIS A 162 7.67 5.37 4.23
C HIS A 162 8.93 6.24 4.14
N ASP A 163 9.98 5.72 3.50
CA ASP A 163 11.27 6.39 3.29
C ASP A 163 11.16 7.78 2.64
N GLN A 164 10.11 8.01 1.85
CA GLN A 164 9.89 9.31 1.22
C GLN A 164 9.49 10.39 2.22
N PHE A 165 8.74 10.02 3.26
CA PHE A 165 8.38 10.94 4.33
C PHE A 165 9.61 11.26 5.20
N GLU A 166 10.45 10.28 5.48
CA GLU A 166 11.72 10.48 6.20
C GLU A 166 12.66 11.44 5.46
N ARG A 167 12.82 11.25 4.14
CA ARG A 167 13.59 12.19 3.31
C ARG A 167 13.01 13.60 3.32
N LEU A 168 11.69 13.73 3.21
CA LEU A 168 11.03 15.04 3.28
C LEU A 168 11.22 15.72 4.65
N ARG A 169 11.29 14.95 5.74
CA ARG A 169 11.59 15.47 7.09
C ARG A 169 13.04 15.91 7.20
N ALA A 170 13.98 15.10 6.73
CA ALA A 170 15.41 15.44 6.71
C ALA A 170 15.69 16.72 5.89
N GLU A 171 14.92 16.95 4.83
CA GLU A 171 15.00 18.18 4.01
C GLU A 171 14.22 19.38 4.59
N GLY A 172 13.54 19.23 5.73
CA GLY A 172 12.71 20.30 6.34
C GLY A 172 11.46 20.68 5.53
N ARG A 173 11.05 19.84 4.57
CA ARG A 173 9.94 20.10 3.63
C ARG A 173 8.62 19.46 4.05
N TYR A 174 8.67 18.50 4.98
CA TYR A 174 7.51 17.72 5.40
C TYR A 174 6.39 18.58 5.98
N GLU A 175 6.68 19.47 6.93
CA GLU A 175 5.64 20.29 7.57
C GLU A 175 4.93 21.19 6.57
N ARG A 176 5.68 21.85 5.69
CA ARG A 176 5.08 22.67 4.62
C ARG A 176 4.19 21.84 3.69
N LEU A 177 4.61 20.62 3.35
CA LEU A 177 3.81 19.70 2.55
C LEU A 177 2.52 19.32 3.27
N ARG A 178 2.62 18.96 4.56
CA ARG A 178 1.51 18.55 5.41
C ARG A 178 0.49 19.68 5.56
N THR A 179 0.92 20.87 5.97
CA THR A 179 0.03 22.04 6.09
C THR A 179 -0.73 22.27 4.79
N ALA A 180 -0.03 22.23 3.66
CA ALA A 180 -0.66 22.45 2.37
C ALA A 180 -1.62 21.32 1.94
N ILE A 181 -1.48 20.09 2.47
CA ILE A 181 -2.45 19.00 2.28
C ILE A 181 -3.67 19.22 3.17
N VAL A 182 -3.46 19.57 4.45
CA VAL A 182 -4.53 19.83 5.43
C VAL A 182 -5.42 20.98 4.97
N ASP A 183 -4.83 22.10 4.56
CA ASP A 183 -5.57 23.29 4.12
C ASP A 183 -6.43 22.97 2.89
N ARG A 184 -5.88 22.21 1.93
CA ARG A 184 -6.62 21.81 0.73
C ARG A 184 -7.72 20.80 1.03
N ASP A 185 -7.47 19.85 1.93
CA ASP A 185 -8.51 18.88 2.32
C ASP A 185 -9.64 19.56 3.07
N ALA A 186 -9.33 20.48 3.99
CA ALA A 186 -10.34 21.29 4.68
C ALA A 186 -11.14 22.15 3.68
N ALA A 187 -10.49 22.77 2.71
CA ALA A 187 -11.16 23.53 1.65
C ALA A 187 -12.07 22.67 0.77
N TRP A 188 -11.72 21.41 0.52
CA TRP A 188 -12.50 20.53 -0.37
C TRP A 188 -13.59 19.71 0.33
N THR A 189 -13.27 19.23 1.52
CA THR A 189 -14.12 18.35 2.34
C THR A 189 -14.94 19.13 3.37
N GLY A 190 -14.58 20.40 3.64
CA GLY A 190 -15.30 21.32 4.52
C GLY A 190 -14.85 21.29 5.99
N THR A 191 -14.13 20.26 6.41
CA THR A 191 -13.63 20.11 7.78
C THR A 191 -12.21 19.56 7.79
N ILE A 192 -11.43 19.85 8.84
CA ILE A 192 -10.12 19.23 9.06
C ILE A 192 -10.31 17.73 9.27
N ASN A 193 -9.41 16.91 8.73
CA ASN A 193 -9.43 15.47 8.95
C ASN A 193 -8.95 15.13 10.37
N PRO A 194 -9.84 14.67 11.28
CA PRO A 194 -9.45 14.33 12.66
C PRO A 194 -8.47 13.15 12.69
N MET A 195 -8.44 12.34 11.62
CA MET A 195 -7.51 11.21 11.52
C MET A 195 -6.09 11.62 11.11
N LEU A 196 -5.84 12.88 10.69
CA LEU A 196 -4.47 13.36 10.40
C LEU A 196 -3.73 13.74 11.70
N ALA A 197 -3.52 12.76 12.58
CA ALA A 197 -2.71 12.91 13.78
C ALA A 197 -1.28 13.35 13.42
N GLN A 198 -0.57 14.04 14.34
CA GLN A 198 0.85 14.27 14.12
C GLN A 198 1.59 12.92 14.13
N HIS A 199 2.68 12.85 13.37
CA HIS A 199 3.49 11.64 13.33
C HIS A 199 4.02 11.31 14.73
N GLY A 200 3.83 10.06 15.17
CA GLY A 200 4.26 9.59 16.50
C GLY A 200 3.26 9.80 17.64
N GLU A 201 2.08 10.39 17.40
CA GLU A 201 1.04 10.53 18.44
C GLU A 201 0.09 9.33 18.50
N SER A 202 -0.20 8.72 17.35
CA SER A 202 -1.06 7.53 17.25
C SER A 202 -0.65 6.70 16.05
N SER A 203 -0.93 5.39 16.12
CA SER A 203 -0.62 4.48 15.03
C SER A 203 -1.23 4.93 13.70
N ALA A 204 -0.41 4.90 12.65
CA ALA A 204 -0.83 5.18 11.29
C ALA A 204 -1.92 4.22 10.78
N ALA A 205 -2.05 3.03 11.40
CA ALA A 205 -3.07 2.04 11.03
C ALA A 205 -4.48 2.62 11.04
N ARG A 206 -4.79 3.48 12.02
CA ARG A 206 -6.11 4.14 12.17
C ARG A 206 -6.48 4.98 10.95
N GLN A 207 -5.51 5.39 10.14
CA GLN A 207 -5.70 6.30 9.01
C GLN A 207 -5.85 5.60 7.65
N PHE A 208 -5.57 4.29 7.59
CA PHE A 208 -5.42 3.57 6.32
C PHE A 208 -6.73 3.50 5.54
N SER A 209 -7.85 3.16 6.19
CA SER A 209 -9.17 3.08 5.55
C SER A 209 -9.72 4.46 5.18
N GLY A 210 -9.32 5.51 5.90
CA GLY A 210 -9.88 6.85 5.80
C GLY A 210 -11.21 7.04 6.55
N ARG A 211 -11.69 6.00 7.25
CA ARG A 211 -12.85 6.07 8.15
C ARG A 211 -12.47 6.76 9.46
N ALA A 212 -13.38 7.53 10.04
CA ALA A 212 -13.22 8.00 11.42
C ALA A 212 -13.48 6.83 12.38
N VAL A 213 -12.52 6.50 13.23
CA VAL A 213 -12.61 5.37 14.15
C VAL A 213 -12.68 5.86 15.61
N PRO A 214 -13.44 5.20 16.49
CA PRO A 214 -13.53 5.58 17.91
C PRO A 214 -12.21 5.28 18.65
N ASP A 215 -12.01 5.87 19.82
CA ASP A 215 -10.76 5.76 20.60
C ASP A 215 -10.38 4.30 20.91
N ASP A 216 -11.37 3.46 21.20
CA ASP A 216 -11.24 2.02 21.50
C ASP A 216 -11.05 1.12 20.26
N TRP A 217 -10.95 1.70 19.06
CA TRP A 217 -10.66 0.94 17.85
C TRP A 217 -9.29 0.27 17.93
N ALA A 218 -9.27 -1.03 17.64
CA ALA A 218 -8.06 -1.84 17.53
C ALA A 218 -7.88 -2.32 16.10
N CYS A 219 -6.63 -2.35 15.64
CA CYS A 219 -6.32 -2.83 14.31
C CYS A 219 -6.50 -4.36 14.23
N PRO A 220 -7.23 -4.90 13.22
CA PRO A 220 -7.40 -6.35 13.09
C PRO A 220 -6.16 -7.04 12.49
N PHE A 221 -5.17 -6.28 12.03
CA PHE A 221 -3.95 -6.80 11.44
C PHE A 221 -3.15 -7.56 12.50
N ARG A 222 -2.65 -8.74 12.13
CA ARG A 222 -1.76 -9.53 12.98
C ARG A 222 -0.55 -9.92 12.18
N ARG A 223 0.63 -9.53 12.64
CA ARG A 223 1.85 -10.05 12.05
C ARG A 223 2.11 -11.46 12.58
N GLY A 224 2.30 -12.42 11.69
CA GLY A 224 2.78 -13.74 12.10
C GLY A 224 4.23 -13.64 12.60
N GLU A 225 4.53 -14.26 13.73
CA GLU A 225 5.92 -14.33 14.26
C GLU A 225 6.74 -15.45 13.62
N ALA A 226 6.11 -16.39 12.92
CA ALA A 226 6.78 -17.59 12.45
C ALA A 226 7.86 -17.25 11.39
N PRO A 227 9.16 -17.43 11.69
CA PRO A 227 10.17 -17.40 10.64
C PRO A 227 9.83 -18.47 9.59
N PRO A 228 10.21 -18.28 8.32
CA PRO A 228 10.04 -19.33 7.32
C PRO A 228 10.65 -20.62 7.86
N THR A 229 9.91 -21.72 7.74
CA THR A 229 10.36 -23.06 8.17
C THR A 229 11.42 -23.65 7.23
N TRP A 230 11.85 -22.88 6.24
CA TRP A 230 12.78 -23.24 5.19
C TRP A 230 13.89 -22.20 5.10
N ASP A 231 15.12 -22.65 4.86
CA ASP A 231 16.29 -21.80 4.68
C ASP A 231 16.49 -21.51 3.18
N ALA A 232 16.41 -20.25 2.79
CA ALA A 232 16.59 -19.81 1.41
C ALA A 232 17.97 -20.18 0.83
N GLN A 233 19.03 -20.12 1.65
CA GLN A 233 20.38 -20.49 1.23
C GLN A 233 20.48 -22.00 1.01
N GLN A 234 19.89 -22.79 1.91
CA GLN A 234 19.79 -24.23 1.74
C GLN A 234 18.98 -24.61 0.50
N VAL A 235 17.80 -24.00 0.30
CA VAL A 235 16.97 -24.24 -0.89
C VAL A 235 17.73 -23.90 -2.17
N ALA A 236 18.47 -22.77 -2.19
CA ALA A 236 19.29 -22.41 -3.34
C ALA A 236 20.43 -23.42 -3.59
N ALA A 237 21.08 -23.90 -2.53
CA ALA A 237 22.10 -24.94 -2.61
C ALA A 237 21.53 -26.28 -3.10
N ASP A 238 20.36 -26.69 -2.59
CA ASP A 238 19.66 -27.90 -3.01
C ASP A 238 19.28 -27.83 -4.49
N LEU A 239 18.72 -26.71 -4.95
CA LEU A 239 18.41 -26.49 -6.36
C LEU A 239 19.68 -26.50 -7.24
N ALA A 240 20.76 -25.86 -6.79
CA ALA A 240 22.03 -25.86 -7.50
C ALA A 240 22.69 -27.25 -7.56
N SER A 241 22.46 -28.10 -6.56
CA SER A 241 22.95 -29.48 -6.49
C SER A 241 22.04 -30.51 -7.18
N GLY A 242 20.97 -30.05 -7.85
CA GLY A 242 20.11 -30.90 -8.67
C GLY A 242 18.93 -31.51 -7.92
N ALA A 243 18.55 -30.98 -6.75
CA ALA A 243 17.22 -31.25 -6.21
C ALA A 243 16.17 -30.90 -7.28
N PHE A 244 15.21 -31.80 -7.51
CA PHE A 244 14.22 -31.80 -8.62
C PHE A 244 14.70 -32.28 -10.00
N VAL A 245 15.95 -32.72 -10.18
CA VAL A 245 16.32 -33.45 -11.41
C VAL A 245 15.73 -34.86 -11.32
N VAL A 246 14.67 -35.14 -12.08
CA VAL A 246 14.18 -36.49 -12.31
C VAL A 246 15.32 -37.26 -12.97
N ARG A 247 15.99 -38.15 -12.23
CA ARG A 247 16.89 -39.12 -12.85
C ARG A 247 16.06 -39.91 -13.85
N GLN A 248 16.32 -39.74 -15.14
CA GLN A 248 15.76 -40.66 -16.13
C GLN A 248 16.17 -42.06 -15.69
N MET A 249 15.18 -42.91 -15.41
CA MET A 249 15.42 -44.32 -15.19
C MET A 249 15.89 -44.87 -16.53
N ASP A 250 17.17 -45.21 -16.61
CA ASP A 250 17.73 -45.93 -17.75
C ASP A 250 16.88 -47.18 -17.99
N SER A 251 16.40 -47.33 -19.23
CA SER A 251 15.50 -48.39 -19.69
C SER A 251 16.20 -49.75 -19.80
#